data_AF-A0A1I7F7S6-F1
#
_entry.id   AF-A0A1I7F7S6-F1
#
_cell.length_a   1.000
_cell.length_b   1.000
_cell.length_c   1.000
_cell.angle_alpha   90.00
_cell.angle_beta   90.00
_cell.angle_gamma   90.00
#
_symmetry.space_group_name_H-M   'P 1'
#
loop_
_entity.id
_entity.type
_entity.pdbx_description
1 polymer ?
#
loop_
_entity_poly.entity_id
_entity_poly.type
_entity_poly.pdbx_seq_one_letter_code
_entity_poly.pdbx_strand_id
1 'polypeptide(L)'
;MVRVRSGYTFLQTYSLNLAYAQTSGTRDNVIYSPDPVNGSLSGKPNSQAFTVEVSYIPFGKSTSVLSTFANLKLTAQYIHYFQFNGGFRNYDGFSRNAPGNDTVYLNGWMAF
;
A
#
# COMPACT_ATOMS: atom_id res chain seq x y z
N MET A 1 -9.51 11.43 7.91
CA MET A 1 -8.56 10.53 7.22
C MET A 1 -7.15 11.04 7.49
N VAL A 2 -6.23 10.15 7.89
CA VAL A 2 -4.84 10.50 8.22
C VAL A 2 -3.92 9.74 7.28
N ARG A 3 -2.92 10.42 6.72
CA ARG A 3 -1.86 9.81 5.91
C ARG A 3 -0.53 10.44 6.23
N VAL A 4 0.49 9.61 6.42
CA VAL A 4 1.87 10.04 6.60
C VAL A 4 2.74 9.19 5.68
N ARG A 5 3.67 9.82 4.97
CA ARG A 5 4.64 9.14 4.11
C ARG A 5 6.01 9.75 4.36
N SER A 6 7.01 8.88 4.48
CA SER A 6 8.42 9.24 4.47
C SER A 6 9.14 8.47 3.37
N GLY A 7 10.19 9.07 2.85
CA GLY A 7 10.97 8.48 1.78
C GLY A 7 12.43 8.90 1.87
N TYR A 8 13.31 7.99 1.47
CA TYR A 8 14.73 8.25 1.36
C TYR A 8 15.27 7.63 0.08
N THR A 9 16.07 8.40 -0.65
CA THR A 9 16.74 7.95 -1.87
C THR A 9 18.24 7.98 -1.66
N PHE A 10 18.86 6.82 -1.73
CA PHE A 10 20.30 6.66 -1.65
C PHE A 10 20.92 6.64 -3.06
N LEU A 11 21.87 7.55 -3.28
CA LEU A 11 22.66 7.67 -4.52
C LEU A 11 21.80 7.74 -5.80
N GLN A 12 20.58 8.27 -5.72
CA GLN A 12 19.63 8.34 -6.85
C GLN A 12 19.28 6.96 -7.48
N THR A 13 19.64 5.85 -6.83
CA THR A 13 19.48 4.49 -7.35
C THR A 13 18.51 3.67 -6.51
N TYR A 14 18.62 3.74 -5.19
CA TYR A 14 17.79 2.97 -4.28
C TYR A 14 16.85 3.92 -3.56
N SER A 15 15.54 3.67 -3.64
CA SER A 15 14.56 4.44 -2.88
C SER A 15 13.80 3.53 -1.95
N LEU A 16 13.66 3.95 -0.69
CA LEU A 16 12.78 3.35 0.29
C LEU A 16 11.68 4.35 0.62
N ASN A 17 10.44 3.91 0.59
CA ASN A 17 9.26 4.68 0.96
C ASN A 17 8.46 3.91 1.99
N LEU A 18 8.09 4.58 3.07
CA LEU A 18 7.23 4.05 4.11
C LEU A 18 6.00 4.94 4.23
N ALA A 19 4.82 4.35 4.33
CA ALA A 19 3.59 5.12 4.52
C ALA A 19 2.67 4.45 5.53
N TYR A 20 1.96 5.28 6.29
CA TYR A 20 0.85 4.87 7.14
C TYR A 20 -0.41 5.60 6.68
N ALA A 21 -1.51 4.87 6.58
CA ALA A 21 -2.82 5.42 6.22
C ALA A 21 -3.89 4.92 7.19
N GLN A 22 -4.75 5.84 7.62
CA GLN A 22 -5.93 5.55 8.41
C GLN A 22 -7.15 6.25 7.82
N THR A 23 -8.18 5.44 7.54
CA THR A 23 -9.52 5.89 7.19
C THR A 23 -10.45 5.66 8.39
N SER A 24 -11.30 6.64 8.65
CA SER A 24 -12.30 6.59 9.72
C SER A 24 -13.60 7.15 9.18
N GLY A 25 -14.72 6.55 9.56
CA GLY A 25 -16.04 7.08 9.22
C GLY A 25 -17.07 6.74 10.28
N THR A 26 -18.28 7.24 10.07
CA THR A 26 -19.42 6.93 10.94
C THR A 26 -19.90 5.51 10.71
N ARG A 27 -20.50 4.94 11.75
CA ARG A 27 -21.13 3.62 11.65
C ARG A 27 -22.44 3.73 10.88
N ASP A 28 -22.63 2.86 9.90
CA ASP A 28 -23.88 2.69 9.16
C ASP A 28 -24.06 1.20 8.81
N ASN A 29 -25.03 0.54 9.44
CA ASN A 29 -25.25 -0.90 9.25
C ASN A 29 -26.03 -1.22 7.95
N VAL A 30 -26.60 -0.20 7.27
CA VAL A 30 -27.30 -0.38 6.00
C VAL A 30 -26.30 -0.34 4.85
N ILE A 31 -25.40 0.65 4.85
CA ILE A 31 -24.40 0.82 3.77
C ILE A 31 -23.22 -0.13 3.95
N TYR A 32 -22.84 -0.44 5.20
CA TYR A 32 -21.70 -1.32 5.52
C TYR A 32 -22.15 -2.65 6.12
N SER A 33 -23.28 -3.19 5.68
CA SER A 33 -23.78 -4.49 6.17
C SER A 33 -22.71 -5.60 6.05
N PRO A 34 -22.74 -6.62 6.92
CA PRO A 34 -21.87 -7.78 6.77
C PRO A 34 -22.03 -8.42 5.39
N ASP A 35 -20.93 -8.63 4.69
CA ASP A 35 -20.85 -9.18 3.34
C ASP A 35 -19.44 -9.75 3.14
N PRO A 36 -19.25 -10.93 2.53
CA PRO A 36 -17.92 -11.50 2.34
C PRO A 36 -16.98 -10.52 1.63
N VAL A 37 -15.79 -10.30 2.19
CA VAL A 37 -14.73 -9.41 1.65
C VAL A 37 -15.05 -7.90 1.73
N ASN A 38 -16.23 -7.45 1.34
CA ASN A 38 -16.52 -6.00 1.23
C ASN A 38 -17.29 -5.41 2.41
N GLY A 39 -17.91 -6.25 3.23
CA GLY A 39 -18.78 -5.80 4.32
C GLY A 39 -18.05 -5.40 5.59
N SER A 40 -18.84 -5.01 6.60
CA SER A 40 -18.36 -4.72 7.95
C SER A 40 -19.30 -5.32 9.00
N LEU A 41 -18.79 -6.24 9.80
CA LEU A 41 -19.47 -6.78 10.98
C LEU A 41 -19.81 -5.68 12.01
N SER A 42 -18.96 -4.66 12.10
CA SER A 42 -19.16 -3.52 13.00
C SER A 42 -19.95 -2.36 12.39
N GLY A 43 -20.28 -2.45 11.09
CA GLY A 43 -20.90 -1.39 10.30
C GLY A 43 -20.02 -0.15 10.15
N LYS A 44 -18.69 -0.25 10.30
CA LYS A 44 -17.75 0.89 10.25
C LYS A 44 -16.82 0.78 9.04
N PRO A 45 -16.53 1.88 8.34
CA PRO A 45 -15.61 1.88 7.20
C PRO A 45 -14.13 2.09 7.62
N ASN A 46 -13.79 1.84 8.89
CA ASN A 46 -12.47 2.17 9.40
C ASN A 46 -11.41 1.20 8.89
N SER A 47 -10.31 1.71 8.33
CA SER A 47 -9.20 0.89 7.87
C SER A 47 -7.88 1.53 8.24
N GLN A 48 -6.88 0.71 8.58
CA GLN A 48 -5.52 1.12 8.92
C GLN A 48 -4.54 0.24 8.16
N ALA A 49 -3.61 0.88 7.46
CA ALA A 49 -2.62 0.18 6.65
C ALA A 49 -1.23 0.79 6.78
N PHE A 50 -0.23 -0.06 6.69
CA PHE A 50 1.17 0.31 6.51
C PHE A 50 1.65 -0.15 5.13
N THR A 51 2.37 0.71 4.44
CA THR A 51 2.91 0.45 3.10
C THR A 51 4.42 0.56 3.14
N VAL A 52 5.09 -0.45 2.59
CA VAL A 52 6.52 -0.43 2.31
C VAL A 52 6.70 -0.48 0.80
N GLU A 53 7.47 0.44 0.25
CA GLU A 53 7.80 0.49 -1.17
C GLU A 53 9.30 0.65 -1.35
N VAL A 54 9.90 -0.21 -2.17
CA VAL A 54 11.30 -0.16 -2.56
C VAL A 54 11.40 0.03 -4.07
N SER A 55 12.29 0.90 -4.51
CA SER A 55 12.57 1.11 -5.93
C SER A 55 14.06 1.03 -6.23
N TYR A 56 14.38 0.53 -7.42
CA TYR A 56 15.73 0.41 -7.96
C TYR A 56 15.84 1.05 -9.36
N ILE A 57 16.82 1.94 -9.52
CA ILE A 57 17.08 2.73 -10.73
C ILE A 57 18.57 2.61 -11.09
N PRO A 58 18.99 1.55 -11.80
CA PRO A 58 20.41 1.23 -12.04
C PRO A 58 21.13 2.27 -12.91
N PHE A 59 20.46 2.88 -13.89
CA PHE A 59 21.09 3.64 -14.97
C PHE A 59 20.84 5.16 -14.91
N GLY A 60 20.00 5.64 -13.98
CA GLY A 60 19.53 7.04 -13.93
C GLY A 60 20.52 8.09 -13.40
N LYS A 61 21.84 7.84 -13.43
CA LYS A 61 22.86 8.80 -12.96
C LYS A 61 23.46 9.59 -14.12
N SER A 62 23.64 10.91 -13.96
CA SER A 62 24.30 11.78 -14.97
C SER A 62 25.75 11.40 -15.28
N THR A 63 26.44 10.70 -14.38
CA THR A 63 27.82 10.20 -14.56
C THR A 63 27.90 8.80 -15.17
N SER A 64 26.76 8.17 -15.50
CA SER A 64 26.77 6.85 -16.13
C SER A 64 27.11 6.96 -17.62
N VAL A 65 28.16 6.26 -18.05
CA VAL A 65 28.49 6.04 -19.47
C VAL A 65 27.40 5.26 -20.22
N LEU A 66 26.46 4.68 -19.47
CA LEU A 66 25.25 3.99 -19.95
C LEU A 66 24.00 4.85 -19.80
N SER A 67 24.09 6.18 -19.62
CA SER A 67 22.91 7.07 -19.56
C SER A 67 22.05 7.04 -20.84
N THR A 68 22.60 6.53 -21.95
CA THR A 68 21.87 6.21 -23.19
C THR A 68 20.94 5.01 -23.03
N PHE A 69 21.17 4.12 -22.05
CA PHE A 69 20.22 3.07 -21.69
C PHE A 69 19.11 3.68 -20.83
N ALA A 70 17.91 3.66 -21.41
CA ALA A 70 16.60 3.92 -20.84
C ALA A 70 16.54 3.97 -19.29
N ASN A 71 15.85 4.97 -18.75
CA ASN A 71 15.57 5.12 -17.32
C ASN A 71 14.72 3.94 -16.80
N LEU A 72 15.34 2.78 -16.56
CA LEU A 72 14.69 1.63 -15.95
C LEU A 72 14.46 1.94 -14.48
N LYS A 73 13.20 1.86 -14.04
CA LYS A 73 12.82 1.88 -12.63
C LYS A 73 12.04 0.62 -12.31
N LEU A 74 12.55 -0.17 -11.39
CA LEU A 74 11.84 -1.32 -10.82
C LEU A 74 11.31 -0.93 -9.44
N THR A 75 10.09 -1.32 -9.11
CA THR A 75 9.46 -1.03 -7.82
C THR A 75 8.72 -2.26 -7.30
N ALA A 76 8.89 -2.52 -6.01
CA ALA A 76 8.08 -3.48 -5.27
C ALA A 76 7.40 -2.76 -4.10
N GLN A 77 6.12 -3.02 -3.90
CA GLN A 77 5.32 -2.45 -2.84
C GLN A 77 4.55 -3.54 -2.11
N TYR A 78 4.49 -3.44 -0.78
CA TYR A 78 3.68 -4.28 0.08
C TYR A 78 2.79 -3.41 0.96
N ILE A 79 1.51 -3.75 1.05
CA ILE A 79 0.54 -3.09 1.92
C ILE A 79 0.04 -4.11 2.93
N HIS A 80 0.23 -3.82 4.20
CA HIS A 80 -0.29 -4.60 5.31
C HIS A 80 -1.46 -3.87 5.97
N TYR A 81 -2.58 -4.57 6.16
CA TYR A 81 -3.75 -4.03 6.86
C TYR A 81 -3.82 -4.52 8.31
N PHE A 82 -3.68 -3.57 9.25
CA PHE A 82 -3.92 -3.84 10.67
C PHE A 82 -5.42 -3.92 10.96
N GLN A 83 -6.19 -3.03 10.36
CA GLN A 83 -7.65 -2.96 10.47
C GLN A 83 -8.23 -2.80 9.07
N PHE A 84 -9.32 -3.50 8.80
CA PHE A 84 -10.06 -3.39 7.55
C PHE A 84 -11.56 -3.37 7.85
N ASN A 85 -12.30 -2.44 7.25
CA ASN A 85 -13.76 -2.29 7.42
C ASN A 85 -14.22 -2.44 8.88
N GLY A 86 -13.54 -1.74 9.79
CA GLY A 86 -13.88 -1.66 11.20
C GLY A 86 -13.33 -2.79 12.08
N GLY A 87 -12.80 -3.88 11.51
CA GLY A 87 -12.34 -5.04 12.27
C GLY A 87 -10.86 -5.39 12.07
N PHE A 88 -10.27 -6.02 13.09
CA PHE A 88 -8.93 -6.64 13.04
C PHE A 88 -9.03 -8.13 12.66
N ARG A 89 -10.04 -8.81 13.20
CA ARG A 89 -10.38 -10.21 12.96
C ARG A 89 -11.85 -10.33 12.60
N ASN A 90 -12.20 -11.30 11.76
CA ASN A 90 -13.57 -11.53 11.29
C ASN A 90 -14.31 -10.22 10.96
N TYR A 91 -13.68 -9.35 10.18
CA TYR A 91 -14.18 -7.99 9.98
C TYR A 91 -15.46 -7.97 9.17
N ASP A 92 -15.71 -8.99 8.34
CA ASP A 92 -16.86 -9.10 7.45
C ASP A 92 -17.99 -9.96 8.03
N GLY A 93 -17.73 -10.70 9.11
CA GLY A 93 -18.67 -11.69 9.66
C GLY A 93 -18.52 -13.09 9.03
N PHE A 94 -17.58 -13.27 8.09
CA PHE A 94 -17.35 -14.50 7.32
C PHE A 94 -15.94 -15.08 7.55
N SER A 95 -15.40 -14.86 8.76
CA SER A 95 -14.10 -15.33 9.25
C SER A 95 -12.87 -14.71 8.56
N ARG A 96 -13.03 -13.60 7.84
CA ARG A 96 -11.90 -12.92 7.19
C ARG A 96 -11.24 -11.93 8.14
N ASN A 97 -9.91 -12.02 8.28
CA ASN A 97 -9.12 -11.11 9.10
C ASN A 97 -8.56 -9.96 8.26
N ALA A 98 -8.21 -8.84 8.90
CA ALA A 98 -7.67 -7.67 8.20
C ALA A 98 -6.43 -7.98 7.34
N PRO A 99 -5.43 -8.78 7.81
CA PRO A 99 -4.28 -9.17 6.99
C PRO A 99 -4.62 -10.02 5.76
N GLY A 100 -5.83 -10.60 5.71
CA GLY A 100 -6.30 -11.32 4.52
C GLY A 100 -6.45 -10.43 3.29
N ASN A 101 -6.40 -9.10 3.45
CA ASN A 101 -6.47 -8.10 2.38
C ASN A 101 -5.11 -7.48 2.04
N ASP A 102 -4.02 -8.01 2.59
CA ASP A 102 -2.68 -7.56 2.26
C ASP A 102 -2.42 -7.68 0.75
N THR A 103 -1.68 -6.72 0.21
CA THR A 103 -1.37 -6.69 -1.23
C THR A 103 0.12 -6.57 -1.48
N VAL A 104 0.58 -7.27 -2.52
CA VAL A 104 1.92 -7.11 -3.09
C VAL A 104 1.78 -6.61 -4.52
N TYR A 105 2.53 -5.58 -4.85
CA TYR A 105 2.54 -4.97 -6.18
C TYR A 105 3.97 -4.87 -6.69
N LEU A 106 4.17 -5.29 -7.94
CA LEU A 106 5.44 -5.18 -8.65
C LEU A 106 5.24 -4.32 -9.90
N ASN A 107 6.18 -3.42 -10.16
CA ASN A 107 6.14 -2.51 -11.28
C ASN A 107 7.53 -2.35 -11.91
N GLY A 108 7.54 -2.29 -13.23
CA GLY A 108 8.70 -1.86 -14.01
C GLY A 108 8.27 -0.71 -14.92
N TRP A 109 9.05 0.36 -14.93
CA TRP A 109 8.91 1.46 -15.87
C TRP A 109 10.21 1.65 -16.64
N MET A 110 10.07 1.94 -17.93
CA MET A 110 11.18 2.16 -18.86
C MET A 110 10.76 3.26 -19.83
N ALA A 111 11.59 4.29 -19.96
CA ALA A 111 11.45 5.32 -21.01
C ALA A 111 12.54 5.16 -22.06
N PHE A 112 12.14 5.24 -23.33
CA PHE A 112 12.99 5.16 -24.53
C PHE A 112 12.76 6.40 -25.40
#